data_AF-A8V0T9-F1
#
_entry.id   AF-A8V0T9-F1
#
_cell.length_a   1.000
_cell.length_b   1.000
_cell.length_c   1.000
_cell.angle_alpha   90.00
_cell.angle_beta   90.00
_cell.angle_gamma   90.00
#
_symmetry.space_group_name_H-M   'P 1'
#
loop_
_entity.id
_entity.type
_entity.pdbx_description
1 polymer ?
#
loop_
_entity_poly.entity_id
_entity_poly.type
_entity_poly.pdbx_seq_one_letter_code
_entity_poly.pdbx_strand_id
1 'polypeptide(L)'
;MTNQKTQLIALEVIRVLKTRFDNFPDDSQENRNAPFHEAFLNAFKDKIEKYVDNVPYFISLSSWLHGLNTTLGQSFFENVAHILSDGEKRTFKKCKITEKQQNAILEIITDLKNGQRKPDLERENELIFQTGGDLV
;
A
#
# COMPACT_ATOMS: atom_id res chain seq x y z
N MET A 1 5.62 11.17 23.18
CA MET A 1 4.87 9.96 22.77
C MET A 1 4.26 9.34 24.02
N THR A 2 2.94 9.11 24.06
CA THR A 2 2.27 8.58 25.26
C THR A 2 2.45 7.06 25.36
N ASN A 3 2.41 6.51 26.57
CA ASN A 3 2.54 5.06 26.81
C ASN A 3 1.51 4.25 26.01
N GLN A 4 0.28 4.77 25.90
CA GLN A 4 -0.79 4.17 25.09
C GLN A 4 -0.44 4.09 23.59
N LYS A 5 0.11 5.15 22.97
CA LYS A 5 0.52 5.12 21.56
C LYS A 5 1.63 4.09 21.32
N THR A 6 2.58 4.01 22.24
CA THR A 6 3.64 3.00 22.19
C THR A 6 3.08 1.57 22.24
N GLN A 7 2.10 1.31 23.11
CA GLN A 7 1.44 0.01 23.19
C GLN A 7 0.68 -0.34 21.89
N LEU A 8 -0.04 0.61 21.31
CA LEU A 8 -0.77 0.41 20.05
C LEU A 8 0.17 0.08 18.89
N ILE A 9 1.32 0.75 18.80
CA ILE A 9 2.33 0.45 17.78
C ILE A 9 2.96 -0.92 18.02
N ALA A 10 3.21 -1.29 19.28
CA ALA A 10 3.71 -2.63 19.61
C ALA A 10 2.72 -3.73 19.18
N LEU A 11 1.41 -3.53 19.39
CA LEU A 11 0.38 -4.44 18.91
C LEU A 11 0.38 -4.55 17.38
N GLU A 12 0.56 -3.44 16.67
CA GLU A 12 0.65 -3.44 15.21
C GLU A 12 1.88 -4.20 14.71
N VAL A 13 3.04 -4.04 15.37
CA VAL A 13 4.25 -4.84 15.08
C VAL A 13 3.98 -6.33 15.30
N ILE A 14 3.39 -6.70 16.45
CA ILE A 14 3.06 -8.11 16.77
C ILE A 14 2.10 -8.68 15.73
N ARG A 15 1.06 -7.93 15.33
CA ARG A 15 0.08 -8.34 14.34
C ARG A 15 0.74 -8.67 13.00
N VAL A 16 1.64 -7.79 12.52
CA VAL A 16 2.37 -8.00 11.27
C VAL A 16 3.28 -9.23 11.38
N LEU A 17 4.08 -9.33 12.46
CA LEU A 17 4.98 -10.46 12.67
C LEU A 17 4.21 -11.78 12.73
N LYS A 18 3.16 -11.88 13.55
CA LYS A 18 2.35 -13.08 13.70
C LYS A 18 1.77 -13.54 12.36
N THR A 19 1.15 -12.63 11.62
CA THR A 19 0.59 -12.93 10.29
C THR A 19 1.65 -13.43 9.31
N ARG A 20 2.89 -12.95 9.43
CA ARG A 20 3.99 -13.32 8.53
C ARG A 20 4.60 -14.66 8.89
N PHE A 21 4.74 -14.95 10.20
CA PHE A 21 5.12 -16.27 10.69
C PHE A 21 4.08 -17.32 10.31
N ASP A 22 2.79 -17.04 10.51
CA ASP A 22 1.70 -17.99 10.22
C ASP A 22 1.60 -18.38 8.75
N ASN A 23 2.11 -17.53 7.86
CA ASN A 23 2.10 -17.74 6.42
C ASN A 23 3.50 -17.99 5.85
N PHE A 24 4.50 -18.31 6.69
CA PHE A 24 5.84 -18.62 6.20
C PHE A 24 5.81 -19.92 5.37
N PRO A 25 6.54 -19.99 4.24
CA PRO A 25 6.53 -21.17 3.39
C PRO A 25 7.44 -22.26 3.98
N ASP A 26 6.94 -23.04 4.94
CA ASP A 26 7.69 -24.14 5.55
C ASP A 26 7.77 -25.39 4.63
N ASP A 27 6.70 -25.72 3.91
CA ASP A 27 6.62 -26.87 3.01
C ASP A 27 6.18 -26.41 1.61
N SER A 28 7.14 -26.15 0.71
CA SER A 28 6.92 -25.55 -0.62
C SER A 28 6.27 -26.46 -1.68
N GLN A 29 5.45 -27.43 -1.26
CA GLN A 29 4.79 -28.37 -2.16
C GLN A 29 3.50 -27.76 -2.77
N GLU A 30 2.87 -26.80 -2.10
CA GLU A 30 1.70 -26.09 -2.64
C GLU A 30 2.05 -24.65 -2.99
N ASN A 31 2.39 -24.38 -4.26
CA ASN A 31 2.52 -23.02 -4.80
C ASN A 31 1.14 -22.36 -5.00
N ARG A 32 0.30 -22.40 -3.96
CA ARG A 32 -1.15 -22.21 -4.04
C ARG A 32 -1.57 -20.79 -4.41
N ASN A 33 -0.70 -19.81 -4.21
CA ASN A 33 -1.05 -18.39 -4.28
C ASN A 33 -0.19 -17.56 -5.23
N ALA A 34 0.65 -18.17 -6.08
CA ALA A 34 1.56 -17.39 -6.92
C ALA A 34 1.71 -17.91 -8.37
N PRO A 35 0.61 -18.16 -9.11
CA PRO A 35 0.69 -18.62 -10.50
C PRO A 35 1.45 -17.63 -11.41
N PHE A 36 1.38 -16.33 -11.11
CA PHE A 36 2.15 -15.31 -11.82
C PHE A 36 3.64 -15.36 -11.49
N HIS A 37 4.03 -15.49 -10.22
CA HIS A 37 5.44 -15.58 -9.87
C HIS A 37 6.05 -16.88 -10.38
N GLU A 38 5.30 -17.98 -10.37
CA GLU A 38 5.70 -19.23 -10.99
C GLU A 38 5.98 -19.06 -12.48
N ALA A 39 5.04 -18.49 -13.24
CA ALA A 39 5.22 -18.28 -14.67
C ALA A 39 6.43 -17.38 -15.01
N PHE A 40 6.60 -16.28 -14.27
CA PHE A 40 7.73 -15.36 -14.48
C PHE A 40 9.07 -15.97 -14.04
N LEU A 41 9.12 -16.67 -12.92
CA LEU A 41 10.36 -17.25 -12.41
C LEU A 41 10.75 -18.51 -13.18
N ASN A 42 9.79 -19.26 -13.72
CA ASN A 42 10.06 -20.37 -14.64
C ASN A 42 10.78 -19.91 -15.91
N ALA A 43 10.53 -18.68 -16.39
CA ALA A 43 11.26 -18.11 -17.54
C ALA A 43 12.75 -17.87 -17.27
N PHE A 44 13.18 -17.89 -16.00
CA PHE A 44 14.56 -17.76 -15.57
C PHE A 44 15.07 -19.01 -14.84
N LYS A 45 14.34 -20.12 -14.91
CA LYS A 45 14.62 -21.35 -14.15
C LYS A 45 16.03 -21.86 -14.42
N ASP A 46 16.46 -21.88 -15.68
CA ASP A 46 17.80 -22.25 -16.13
C ASP A 46 18.93 -21.42 -15.50
N LYS A 47 18.64 -20.17 -15.12
CA LYS A 47 19.58 -19.29 -14.42
C LYS A 47 19.51 -19.48 -12.91
N ILE A 48 18.32 -19.74 -12.36
CA ILE A 48 18.08 -19.90 -10.91
C ILE A 48 18.62 -21.26 -10.42
N GLU A 49 18.40 -22.34 -11.16
CA GLU A 49 18.88 -23.70 -10.82
C GLU A 49 20.41 -23.80 -10.67
N LYS A 50 21.16 -22.83 -11.19
CA LYS A 50 22.62 -22.75 -11.02
C LYS A 50 23.03 -22.35 -9.60
N TYR A 51 22.12 -21.77 -8.83
CA TYR A 51 22.41 -21.17 -7.52
C TYR A 51 21.51 -21.68 -6.40
N VAL A 52 20.44 -22.42 -6.71
CA VAL A 52 19.45 -22.85 -5.72
C VAL A 52 18.98 -24.27 -6.02
N ASP A 53 19.04 -25.13 -5.00
CA ASP A 53 18.71 -26.56 -5.13
C ASP A 53 17.20 -26.83 -5.23
N ASN A 54 16.37 -25.95 -4.63
CA ASN A 54 14.92 -26.08 -4.62
C ASN A 54 14.27 -24.80 -5.17
N VAL A 55 14.06 -24.77 -6.49
CA VAL A 55 13.42 -23.65 -7.19
C VAL A 55 11.98 -23.37 -6.69
N PRO A 56 11.10 -24.37 -6.49
CA PRO A 56 9.78 -24.13 -5.91
C PRO A 56 9.83 -23.40 -4.55
N TYR A 57 10.70 -23.86 -3.64
CA TYR A 57 10.89 -23.21 -2.34
C TYR A 57 11.39 -21.77 -2.50
N PHE A 58 12.34 -21.54 -3.40
CA PHE A 58 12.84 -20.20 -3.71
C PHE A 58 11.74 -19.27 -4.24
N ILE A 59 10.86 -19.77 -5.12
CA ILE A 59 9.71 -19.02 -5.64
C ILE A 59 8.75 -18.66 -4.49
N SER A 60 8.41 -19.62 -3.64
CA SER A 60 7.54 -19.39 -2.48
C SER A 60 8.13 -18.38 -1.50
N LEU A 61 9.42 -18.47 -1.19
CA LEU A 61 10.13 -17.52 -0.33
C LEU A 61 10.16 -16.12 -0.93
N SER A 62 10.43 -16.01 -2.24
CA SER A 62 10.43 -14.73 -2.96
C SER A 62 9.05 -14.06 -2.92
N SER A 63 7.99 -14.85 -3.12
CA SER A 63 6.61 -14.37 -2.99
C SER A 63 6.29 -13.90 -1.57
N TRP A 64 6.68 -14.67 -0.56
CA TRP A 64 6.48 -14.31 0.85
C TRP A 64 7.21 -13.02 1.22
N LEU A 65 8.47 -12.87 0.79
CA LEU A 65 9.29 -11.68 1.03
C LEU A 65 8.69 -10.44 0.34
N HIS A 66 8.21 -10.59 -0.89
CA HIS A 66 7.49 -9.53 -1.57
C HIS A 66 6.25 -9.11 -0.79
N GLY A 67 5.44 -10.08 -0.32
CA GLY A 67 4.29 -9.81 0.54
C GLY A 67 4.66 -9.09 1.84
N LEU A 68 5.76 -9.49 2.49
CA LEU A 68 6.26 -8.82 3.68
C LEU A 68 6.56 -7.34 3.40
N ASN A 69 7.31 -7.07 2.32
CA ASN A 69 7.69 -5.73 1.93
C ASN A 69 6.48 -4.84 1.62
N THR A 70 5.47 -5.35 0.93
CA THR A 70 4.25 -4.58 0.64
C THR A 70 3.44 -4.29 1.91
N THR A 71 3.30 -5.25 2.83
CA THR A 71 2.61 -5.02 4.11
C THR A 71 3.34 -4.01 4.99
N LEU A 72 4.67 -4.08 5.06
CA LEU A 72 5.47 -3.09 5.79
C LEU A 72 5.33 -1.71 5.16
N GLY A 73 5.48 -1.60 3.84
CA GLY A 73 5.44 -0.34 3.11
C GLY A 73 4.08 0.35 3.11
N GLN A 74 2.99 -0.40 2.90
CA GLN A 74 1.64 0.17 2.80
C GLN A 74 0.94 0.16 4.16
N SER A 75 0.48 -1.01 4.60
CA SER A 75 -0.47 -1.09 5.71
C SER A 75 0.15 -0.76 7.07
N PHE A 76 1.39 -1.18 7.33
CA PHE A 76 2.02 -0.96 8.63
C PHE A 76 2.31 0.51 8.87
N PHE A 77 2.98 1.20 7.94
CA PHE A 77 3.27 2.61 8.09
C PHE A 77 2.01 3.48 8.10
N GLU A 78 1.01 3.14 7.29
CA GLU A 78 -0.30 3.82 7.33
C GLU A 78 -0.93 3.72 8.73
N ASN A 79 -0.99 2.52 9.31
CA ASN A 79 -1.58 2.30 10.63
C ASN A 79 -0.77 3.00 11.75
N VAL A 80 0.56 2.95 11.69
CA VAL A 80 1.43 3.66 12.64
C VAL A 80 1.25 5.17 12.53
N ALA A 81 1.16 5.70 11.30
CA ALA A 81 0.91 7.13 11.07
C ALA A 81 -0.44 7.56 11.64
N HIS A 82 -1.48 6.74 11.50
CA HIS A 82 -2.78 6.98 12.14
C HIS A 82 -2.67 7.05 13.67
N ILE A 83 -2.00 6.09 14.31
CA ILE A 83 -1.78 6.10 15.77
C ILE A 83 -1.00 7.34 16.22
N LEU A 84 0.05 7.72 15.49
CA LEU A 84 0.90 8.85 15.84
C LEU A 84 0.16 10.19 15.72
N SER A 85 -0.63 10.35 14.66
CA SER A 85 -1.38 11.58 14.36
C SER A 85 -2.68 11.74 15.14
N ASP A 86 -3.09 10.74 15.93
CA ASP A 86 -4.47 10.63 16.44
C ASP A 86 -5.51 10.70 15.31
N GLY A 87 -5.09 10.33 14.09
CA GLY A 87 -5.90 10.42 12.88
C GLY A 87 -6.78 9.20 12.73
N GLU A 88 -8.04 9.41 12.38
CA GLU A 88 -8.97 8.34 12.05
C GLU A 88 -8.92 8.03 10.55
N LYS A 89 -8.85 6.74 10.19
CA LYS A 89 -9.12 6.32 8.83
C LYS A 89 -10.60 6.53 8.52
N ARG A 90 -10.90 7.63 7.83
CA ARG A 90 -12.28 7.99 7.44
C ARG A 90 -12.58 7.47 6.05
N THR A 91 -13.58 6.59 5.96
CA THR A 91 -14.21 6.28 4.67
C THR A 91 -15.37 7.25 4.47
N PHE A 92 -15.22 8.18 3.54
CA PHE A 92 -16.27 9.13 3.18
C PHE A 92 -17.35 8.43 2.33
N LYS A 93 -18.27 7.74 3.00
CA LYS A 93 -19.43 7.10 2.36
C LYS A 93 -20.50 8.17 2.10
N LYS A 94 -20.95 8.32 0.84
CA LYS A 94 -21.96 9.30 0.37
C LYS A 94 -21.47 10.73 0.12
N CYS A 95 -20.16 10.98 0.11
CA CYS A 95 -19.63 12.23 -0.41
C CYS A 95 -19.55 12.14 -1.94
N LYS A 96 -20.48 12.80 -2.62
CA LYS A 96 -20.46 12.96 -4.08
C LYS A 96 -19.72 14.26 -4.38
N ILE A 97 -18.71 14.19 -5.24
CA ILE A 97 -18.07 15.36 -5.83
C ILE A 97 -18.64 15.54 -7.24
N THR A 98 -18.73 16.78 -7.70
CA THR A 98 -19.17 17.06 -9.07
C THR A 98 -18.04 16.69 -10.04
N GLU A 99 -18.38 16.43 -11.31
CA GLU A 99 -17.37 16.19 -12.35
C GLU A 99 -16.39 17.37 -12.46
N LYS A 100 -16.88 18.60 -12.27
CA LYS A 100 -16.06 19.81 -12.26
C LYS A 100 -15.06 19.81 -11.11
N GLN A 101 -15.49 19.41 -9.91
CA GLN A 101 -14.61 19.29 -8.74
C GLN A 101 -13.53 18.23 -8.97
N GLN A 102 -13.92 17.08 -9.56
CA GLN A 102 -12.97 16.03 -9.90
C GLN A 102 -11.91 16.51 -10.89
N ASN A 103 -12.32 17.24 -11.94
CA ASN A 103 -11.40 17.79 -12.94
C ASN A 103 -10.45 18.82 -12.31
N ALA A 104 -10.96 19.73 -11.47
CA ALA A 104 -10.13 20.70 -10.76
C ALA A 104 -9.08 20.01 -9.86
N ILE A 105 -9.47 18.96 -9.14
CA ILE A 105 -8.55 18.17 -8.30
C ILE A 105 -7.46 17.50 -9.16
N LEU A 106 -7.82 16.90 -10.30
CA LEU A 106 -6.86 16.24 -11.18
C LEU A 106 -5.85 17.22 -11.78
N GLU A 107 -6.29 18.41 -12.18
CA GLU A 107 -5.43 19.48 -12.70
C GLU A 107 -4.47 19.97 -11.61
N ILE A 108 -5.00 20.26 -10.40
CA ILE A 108 -4.22 20.62 -9.21
C ILE A 108 -3.09 19.62 -8.95
N ILE A 109 -3.40 18.31 -8.94
CA ILE A 109 -2.43 17.24 -8.68
C ILE A 109 -1.39 17.18 -9.81
N THR A 110 -1.83 17.31 -11.06
CA THR A 110 -0.96 17.24 -12.24
C THR A 110 0.06 18.37 -12.23
N ASP A 111 -0.38 19.60 -11.97
CA ASP A 111 0.50 20.78 -11.93
C ASP A 111 1.53 20.68 -10.80
N LEU A 112 1.10 20.23 -9.62
CA LEU A 112 1.99 20.04 -8.48
C LEU A 112 3.03 18.96 -8.74
N LYS A 113 2.60 17.83 -9.32
CA LYS A 113 3.51 16.71 -9.67
C LYS A 113 4.54 17.12 -10.71
N ASN A 114 4.16 17.95 -11.67
CA ASN A 114 5.04 18.45 -12.72
C ASN A 114 5.85 19.69 -12.29
N GLY A 115 5.67 20.18 -11.06
CA GLY A 115 6.37 21.35 -10.53
C GLY A 115 5.97 22.66 -11.22
N GLN A 116 4.82 22.71 -11.90
CA GLN A 116 4.35 23.92 -12.60
C GLN A 116 3.88 25.01 -11.63
N ARG A 117 3.50 24.63 -10.40
CA ARG A 117 3.15 25.56 -9.33
C ARG A 117 3.56 25.03 -7.96
N LYS A 118 3.56 25.91 -6.96
CA LYS A 118 3.73 25.54 -5.55
C LYS A 118 2.36 25.23 -4.91
N PRO A 119 2.32 24.36 -3.88
CA PRO A 119 1.11 24.12 -3.09
C PRO A 119 0.57 25.41 -2.48
N ASP A 120 -0.74 25.65 -2.62
CA ASP A 120 -1.45 26.79 -2.06
C ASP A 120 -2.86 26.38 -1.68
N LEU A 121 -3.09 26.22 -0.37
CA LEU A 121 -4.32 25.67 0.16
C LEU A 121 -5.53 26.59 -0.09
N GLU A 122 -5.36 27.91 0.02
CA GLU A 122 -6.47 28.86 -0.14
C GLU A 122 -6.96 28.83 -1.59
N ARG A 123 -6.02 28.95 -2.53
CA ARG A 123 -6.33 28.89 -3.96
C ARG A 123 -6.92 27.54 -4.39
N GLU A 124 -6.37 26.44 -3.88
CA GLU A 124 -6.86 25.09 -4.20
C GLU A 124 -8.29 24.89 -3.70
N ASN A 125 -8.58 25.35 -2.48
CA ASN A 125 -9.93 25.33 -1.94
C ASN A 125 -10.89 26.19 -2.77
N GLU A 126 -10.48 27.38 -3.23
CA GLU A 126 -11.31 28.19 -4.11
C GLU A 126 -11.66 27.46 -5.41
N LEU A 127 -10.69 26.84 -6.08
CA LEU A 127 -10.91 26.11 -7.32
C LEU A 127 -11.85 24.89 -7.13
N ILE A 128 -11.69 24.18 -6.02
CA ILE A 128 -12.46 22.98 -5.69
C ILE A 128 -13.87 23.33 -5.20
N PHE A 129 -14.07 24.43 -4.48
CA PHE A 129 -15.37 24.74 -3.85
C PHE A 129 -16.21 25.77 -4.61
N GLN A 130 -15.64 26.58 -5.52
CA GLN A 130 -16.41 27.51 -6.35
C GLN A 130 -17.14 26.82 -7.52
N THR A 131 -16.79 25.57 -7.86
CA THR A 131 -17.39 24.81 -8.97
C THR A 131 -18.69 24.10 -8.54
N GLY A 132 -19.74 24.90 -8.26
CA GLY A 132 -21.10 24.39 -8.09
C GLY A 132 -21.65 23.77 -9.39
N GLY A 133 -22.10 22.52 -9.34
CA GLY A 133 -22.67 21.78 -10.45
C GLY A 133 -23.36 20.49 -9.96
N ASP A 134 -24.13 19.84 -10.81
CA ASP A 134 -24.96 18.69 -10.43
C ASP A 134 -24.12 17.51 -9.89
N LEU A 135 -24.64 16.88 -8.84
CA LEU A 135 -24.02 15.75 -8.15
C LEU A 135 -24.10 14.49 -9.03
N VAL A 136 -22.98 13.79 -9.22
CA VAL A 136 -22.94 12.45 -9.86
C VAL A 136 -23.39 11.39 -8.87
#